data_AF-A0A401TWP6-F1
#
_entry.id   AF-A0A401TWP6-F1
#
_cell.length_a   1.000
_cell.length_b   1.000
_cell.length_c   1.000
_cell.angle_alpha   90.00
_cell.angle_beta   90.00
_cell.angle_gamma   90.00
#
_symmetry.space_group_name_H-M   'P 1'
#
loop_
_entity.id
_entity.type
_entity.pdbx_description
1 polymer ?
#
loop_
_entity_poly.entity_id
_entity_poly.type
_entity_poly.pdbx_seq_one_letter_code
_entity_poly.pdbx_strand_id
1 'polypeptide(L)' 'MAWAGKTVGEICAQLRDPARNGGRKVEDLIEHIGKDTLVGWAWHPGFGRSPAPGTQAQAGALVEAWVKTGAACPAP' A
#
# COMPACT_ATOMS: atom_id res chain seq x y z
N MET A 1 0.64 5.92 -13.40
CA MET A 1 0.57 5.45 -12.00
C MET A 1 0.04 4.04 -11.99
N ALA A 2 0.68 3.09 -11.31
CA ALA A 2 0.38 1.65 -11.42
C ALA A 2 -1.07 1.26 -11.03
N TRP A 3 -1.76 2.10 -10.25
CA TRP A 3 -3.13 1.85 -9.76
C TRP A 3 -4.19 2.76 -10.38
N ALA A 4 -3.80 3.75 -11.19
CA ALA A 4 -4.77 4.68 -11.75
C ALA A 4 -5.77 3.94 -12.66
N GLY A 5 -7.06 4.17 -12.43
CA GLY A 5 -8.15 3.53 -13.18
C GLY A 5 -8.45 2.09 -12.77
N LYS A 6 -7.79 1.53 -11.75
CA LYS A 6 -8.06 0.17 -11.25
C LYS A 6 -9.16 0.16 -10.18
N THR A 7 -9.93 -0.92 -10.13
CA THR A 7 -10.85 -1.19 -9.02
C THR A 7 -10.08 -1.60 -7.76
N VAL A 8 -10.74 -1.58 -6.60
CA VAL A 8 -10.14 -2.02 -5.33
C VAL A 8 -9.75 -3.50 -5.39
N GLY A 9 -10.57 -4.34 -6.03
CA GLY A 9 -10.26 -5.76 -6.23
C GLY A 9 -9.01 -5.97 -7.08
N GLU A 10 -8.87 -5.19 -8.16
CA GLU A 10 -7.68 -5.25 -9.03
C GLU A 10 -6.40 -4.81 -8.33
N ILE A 11 -6.47 -3.75 -7.50
CA ILE A 11 -5.33 -3.29 -6.70
C ILE A 11 -4.96 -4.34 -5.66
N CYS A 12 -5.93 -4.94 -4.98
CA CYS A 12 -5.68 -6.01 -4.01
C CYS A 12 -5.01 -7.22 -4.66
N ALA A 13 -5.52 -7.67 -5.81
CA ALA A 13 -4.92 -8.76 -6.55
C ALA A 13 -3.49 -8.43 -7.00
N GLN A 14 -3.21 -7.16 -7.36
CA GLN A 14 -1.87 -6.71 -7.70
C GLN A 14 -0.92 -6.72 -6.50
N LEU A 15 -1.35 -6.23 -5.34
CA LEU A 15 -0.55 -6.19 -4.12
C LEU A 15 -0.13 -7.58 -3.64
N ARG A 16 -0.98 -8.58 -3.86
CA ARG A 16 -0.73 -9.98 -3.45
C ARG A 16 0.11 -10.78 -4.42
N ASP A 17 0.37 -10.26 -5.61
CA ASP A 17 1.07 -10.96 -6.67
C ASP A 17 2.56 -10.58 -6.66
N PRO A 18 3.47 -11.51 -6.28
CA PRO A 18 4.91 -11.26 -6.25
C PRO A 18 5.48 -10.78 -7.59
N ALA A 19 4.89 -11.18 -8.71
CA ALA A 19 5.33 -10.75 -10.03
C ALA A 19 5.00 -9.27 -10.32
N ARG A 20 4.08 -8.67 -9.55
CA ARG A 20 3.59 -7.29 -9.75
C ARG A 20 3.79 -6.35 -8.56
N ASN A 21 4.25 -6.86 -7.41
CA ASN A 21 4.54 -6.08 -6.19
C ASN A 21 6.05 -5.94 -5.89
N GLY A 22 6.90 -6.34 -6.85
CA GLY A 22 8.36 -6.33 -6.70
C GLY A 22 8.89 -7.47 -5.83
N GLY A 23 8.29 -8.66 -5.91
CA GLY A 23 8.77 -9.88 -5.26
C GLY A 23 8.48 -9.99 -3.77
N ARG A 24 7.60 -9.14 -3.22
CA ARG A 24 7.30 -9.07 -1.78
C ARG A 24 6.29 -10.13 -1.38
N LYS A 25 6.46 -10.69 -0.18
CA LYS A 25 5.36 -11.37 0.50
C LYS A 25 4.38 -10.33 1.04
N VAL A 26 3.16 -10.75 1.33
CA VAL A 26 2.12 -9.82 1.79
C VAL A 26 2.48 -9.24 3.16
N GLU A 27 3.14 -10.02 4.01
CA GLU A 27 3.63 -9.59 5.31
C GLU A 27 4.71 -8.50 5.19
N ASP A 28 5.56 -8.56 4.17
CA ASP A 28 6.60 -7.56 3.91
C ASP A 28 5.99 -6.19 3.53
N LEU A 29 4.73 -6.16 3.10
CA LEU A 29 4.04 -4.91 2.78
C LEU A 29 3.80 -4.03 4.01
N ILE A 30 3.76 -4.61 5.21
CA ILE A 30 3.59 -3.85 6.47
C ILE A 30 4.78 -2.91 6.67
N GLU A 31 6.00 -3.44 6.53
CA GLU A 31 7.23 -2.67 6.63
C GLU A 31 7.34 -1.70 5.44
N HIS A 32 7.14 -2.22 4.22
CA HIS A 32 7.28 -1.44 2.99
C HIS A 32 6.38 -0.20 2.98
N ILE A 33 5.10 -0.35 3.33
CA ILE A 33 4.16 0.76 3.32
C ILE A 33 4.32 1.63 4.57
N GLY A 34 4.52 1.00 5.74
CA GLY A 34 4.54 1.68 7.02
C GLY A 34 5.83 2.44 7.34
N LYS A 35 6.95 2.09 6.71
CA LYS A 35 8.26 2.61 7.13
C LYS A 35 9.24 2.96 6.01
N ASP A 36 9.12 2.43 4.80
CA ASP A 36 10.06 2.80 3.74
C ASP A 36 9.99 4.30 3.47
N THR A 37 11.17 4.94 3.42
CA THR A 37 11.29 6.40 3.29
C THR A 37 10.74 6.92 1.97
N LEU A 38 10.90 6.16 0.87
CA LEU A 38 10.34 6.52 -0.43
C LEU A 38 8.80 6.49 -0.42
N VAL A 39 8.19 5.56 0.32
CA VAL A 39 6.74 5.55 0.51
C VAL A 39 6.31 6.70 1.43
N GLY A 40 7.08 6.96 2.49
CA GLY A 40 6.85 8.06 3.44
C GLY A 40 6.83 9.45 2.80
N TRP A 41 7.49 9.61 1.65
CA TRP A 41 7.47 10.84 0.86
C TRP A 41 6.06 11.28 0.44
N ALA A 42 5.08 10.36 0.41
CA ALA A 42 3.68 10.70 0.15
C ALA A 42 3.06 11.62 1.23
N TRP A 43 3.53 11.56 2.48
CA TRP A 43 3.05 12.41 3.59
C TRP A 43 3.93 13.64 3.85
N HIS A 44 5.16 13.65 3.34
CA HIS A 44 6.07 14.80 3.39
C HIS A 44 6.54 15.20 1.99
N PRO A 45 5.63 15.56 1.08
CA PRO A 45 6.00 15.83 -0.29
C PRO A 45 6.71 17.18 -0.41
N GLY A 46 7.54 17.30 -1.45
CA GLY A 46 8.20 18.55 -1.81
C GLY A 46 7.20 19.65 -2.22
N PHE A 47 7.71 20.88 -2.32
CA PHE A 47 6.94 22.11 -2.53
C PHE A 47 5.84 22.00 -3.59
N GLY A 48 4.67 22.59 -3.29
CA GLY A 48 3.52 22.67 -4.20
C GLY A 48 2.67 21.41 -4.29
N ARG A 49 3.00 20.34 -3.56
CA ARG A 49 2.19 19.11 -3.50
C ARG A 49 1.40 19.00 -2.21
N SER A 50 0.20 18.44 -2.31
CA SER A 50 -0.63 18.12 -1.15
C SER A 50 -0.19 16.79 -0.54
N PRO A 51 0.00 16.71 0.80
CA PRO A 51 0.22 15.44 1.48
C PRO A 51 -0.92 14.45 1.26
N ALA A 52 -0.59 13.16 1.29
CA ALA A 52 -1.60 12.12 1.42
C ALA A 52 -2.41 12.30 2.72
N PRO A 53 -3.69 11.90 2.74
CA PRO A 53 -4.48 11.93 3.97
C PRO A 53 -3.91 10.98 5.05
N GLY A 54 -4.13 11.32 6.32
CA GLY A 54 -3.67 10.52 7.45
C GLY A 54 -2.14 10.57 7.64
N THR A 55 -1.55 9.47 8.11
CA THR A 55 -0.10 9.32 8.31
C THR A 55 0.41 7.98 7.77
N GLN A 56 1.73 7.90 7.51
CA GLN A 56 2.36 6.64 7.10
C GLN A 56 2.18 5.53 8.16
N ALA A 57 2.25 5.89 9.45
CA ALA A 57 2.03 4.96 10.54
C ALA A 57 0.60 4.37 10.51
N GLN A 58 -0.40 5.20 10.24
CA GLN A 58 -1.78 4.74 10.05
C GLN A 58 -1.90 3.82 8.83
N ALA A 59 -1.23 4.13 7.72
CA ALA A 59 -1.21 3.27 6.54
C ALA A 59 -0.59 1.90 6.86
N GLY A 60 0.53 1.85 7.57
CA GLY A 60 1.15 0.61 8.04
C GLY A 60 0.21 -0.21 8.94
N ALA A 61 -0.47 0.42 9.89
CA ALA A 61 -1.44 -0.23 10.77
C ALA A 61 -2.64 -0.81 10.00
N LEU A 62 -3.12 -0.12 8.96
CA LEU A 62 -4.20 -0.61 8.09
C LEU A 62 -3.75 -1.82 7.26
N VAL A 63 -2.52 -1.79 6.73
CA VAL A 63 -1.96 -2.93 6.00
C VAL A 63 -1.80 -4.13 6.94
N GLU A 64 -1.28 -3.92 8.15
CA GLU A 64 -1.18 -4.99 9.15
C GLU A 64 -2.55 -5.60 9.48
N ALA A 65 -3.58 -4.77 9.68
CA ALA A 65 -4.93 -5.24 9.92
C ALA A 65 -5.46 -6.09 8.75
N TRP A 66 -5.24 -5.65 7.51
CA TRP A 66 -5.62 -6.41 6.31
C TRP A 66 -4.84 -7.72 6.16
N VAL A 67 -3.54 -7.74 6.44
CA VAL A 67 -2.74 -8.97 6.44
C VAL A 67 -3.27 -9.96 7.47
N LYS A 68 -3.66 -9.49 8.68
CA LYS A 68 -4.24 -10.34 9.74
C LYS A 68 -5.56 -11.00 9.33
N THR A 69 -6.30 -10.46 8.37
CA THR A 69 -7.50 -11.11 7.81
C THR A 69 -7.17 -12.08 6.67
N GLY A 70 -5.90 -12.45 6.49
CA GLY A 70 -5.43 -13.29 5.37
C GLY A 70 -5.32 -12.52 4.05
N ALA A 71 -5.16 -11.20 4.11
CA ALA A 71 -5.07 -10.34 2.93
C ALA A 71 -6.23 -10.54 1.93
N ALA A 72 -7.44 -10.63 2.47
CA ALA A 72 -8.65 -10.87 1.68
C ALA A 72 -8.86 -9.74 0.65
N CYS A 73 -9.25 -10.12 -0.57
CA CYS A 73 -9.62 -9.17 -1.61
C CYS A 73 -11.14 -9.08 -1.74
N PRO A 74 -11.70 -7.87 -1.92
CA PRO A 74 -13.10 -7.74 -2.32
C PRO A 74 -13.31 -8.32 -3.73
N ALA A 75 -14.56 -8.66 -4.04
CA ALA A 75 -14.93 -9.01 -5.41
C ALA A 75 -14.55 -7.86 -6.37
N PRO A 76 -14.13 -8.17 -7.62
CA PRO A 76 -13.62 -7.19 -8.58
C PRO A 76 -14.55 -6.02 -8.87
#